data_AF-A0AAJ2ZES6-F1
#
_entry.id   AF-A0AAJ2ZES6-F1
#
_cell.length_a   1.000
_cell.length_b   1.000
_cell.length_c   1.000
_cell.angle_alpha   90.00
_cell.angle_beta   90.00
_cell.angle_gamma   90.00
#
_symmetry.space_group_name_H-M   'P 1'
#
loop_
_entity.id
_entity.type
_entity.pdbx_description
1 polymer ?
#
loop_
_entity_poly.entity_id
_entity_poly.type
_entity_poly.pdbx_seq_one_letter_code
_entity_poly.pdbx_strand_id
1 'polypeptide(L)'
;MTYFADLDIYTYSPLPEDGKQTLCVGWLDAAHGFPQGKTPERFRDVLARLCATERVAATRGLHQCNLSPRCAERPPWPPIAVTVEGRETFLGSAEIRASADGVVYAAPDLIVHYVNEHDYRPPDEFVRAVLRSAEHPRLAT
;
A
#
# COMPACT_ATOMS: atom_id res chain seq x y z
N MET A 1 -12.54 -5.01 8.78
CA MET A 1 -11.72 -4.62 7.63
C MET A 1 -12.14 -3.24 7.23
N THR A 2 -11.20 -2.32 7.02
CA THR A 2 -11.54 -0.96 6.60
C THR A 2 -11.43 -0.91 5.09
N TYR A 3 -12.55 -0.67 4.41
CA TYR A 3 -12.61 -0.50 2.96
C TYR A 3 -12.79 0.98 2.61
N PHE A 4 -12.06 1.44 1.61
CA PHE A 4 -12.30 2.69 0.90
C PHE A 4 -12.13 2.40 -0.59
N ALA A 5 -13.01 2.94 -1.44
CA ALA A 5 -12.81 2.77 -2.87
C ALA A 5 -11.51 3.46 -3.28
N ASP A 6 -10.85 2.92 -4.30
CA ASP A 6 -9.70 3.59 -4.87
C ASP A 6 -10.10 4.99 -5.34
N LEU A 7 -9.27 5.97 -4.99
CA LEU A 7 -9.43 7.39 -5.28
C LEU A 7 -10.50 8.11 -4.44
N ASP A 8 -11.07 7.46 -3.43
CA ASP A 8 -11.86 8.16 -2.40
C ASP A 8 -10.97 9.07 -1.55
N ILE A 9 -11.58 10.10 -0.96
CA ILE A 9 -10.90 10.99 -0.01
C ILE A 9 -10.46 10.17 1.21
N TYR A 10 -9.17 10.29 1.57
CA TYR A 10 -8.63 9.63 2.75
C TYR A 10 -9.12 10.28 4.04
N THR A 11 -9.78 9.50 4.89
CA THR A 11 -10.32 9.94 6.19
C THR A 11 -9.95 9.03 7.36
N TYR A 12 -9.05 8.06 7.16
CA TYR A 12 -8.77 7.03 8.17
C TYR A 12 -7.97 7.55 9.36
N SER A 13 -6.98 8.42 9.12
CA SER A 13 -6.17 9.07 10.16
C SER A 13 -6.08 10.58 9.93
N PRO A 14 -5.83 11.38 10.97
CA PRO A 14 -5.52 12.81 10.82
C PRO A 14 -4.35 13.01 9.84
N LEU A 15 -4.52 13.95 8.91
CA LEU A 15 -3.48 14.35 7.96
C LEU A 15 -2.76 15.60 8.46
N PRO A 16 -1.49 15.81 8.07
CA PRO A 16 -0.85 17.12 8.22
C PRO A 16 -1.66 18.20 7.51
N GLU A 17 -1.73 19.40 8.09
CA GLU A 17 -2.37 20.57 7.46
C GLU A 17 -1.46 21.17 6.35
N ASP A 18 -1.07 20.38 5.36
CA ASP A 18 -0.27 20.84 4.21
C ASP A 18 -1.11 21.19 2.97
N GLY A 19 -2.44 21.11 3.10
CA GLY A 19 -3.43 21.49 2.08
C GLY A 19 -3.52 20.53 0.90
N LYS A 20 -2.78 19.42 0.88
CA LYS A 20 -2.81 18.47 -0.23
C LYS A 20 -3.98 17.51 -0.13
N GLN A 21 -4.66 17.31 -1.25
CA GLN A 21 -5.65 16.25 -1.35
C GLN A 21 -4.97 14.88 -1.20
N THR A 22 -5.47 14.08 -0.25
CA THR A 22 -5.00 12.71 -0.05
C THR A 22 -6.10 11.73 -0.44
N LEU A 23 -5.76 10.78 -1.31
CA LEU A 23 -6.68 9.78 -1.83
C LEU A 23 -6.31 8.36 -1.36
N CYS A 24 -7.32 7.54 -1.11
CA CYS A 24 -7.17 6.13 -0.76
C CYS A 24 -6.76 5.29 -1.98
N VAL A 25 -5.80 4.39 -1.80
CA VAL A 25 -5.51 3.33 -2.78
C VAL A 25 -5.21 2.02 -2.06
N GLY A 26 -5.79 0.91 -2.51
CA GLY A 26 -5.50 -0.41 -1.97
C GLY A 26 -6.12 -0.69 -0.60
N TRP A 27 -7.14 0.06 -0.19
CA TRP A 27 -7.95 -0.19 1.01
C TRP A 27 -9.03 -1.24 0.69
N LEU A 28 -8.58 -2.44 0.36
CA LEU A 28 -9.42 -3.51 -0.20
C LEU A 28 -10.07 -4.38 0.88
N ASP A 29 -11.18 -5.01 0.50
CA ASP A 29 -11.84 -6.02 1.31
C ASP A 29 -12.50 -7.06 0.40
N ALA A 30 -12.52 -8.32 0.82
CA ALA A 30 -13.09 -9.42 0.04
C ALA A 30 -14.60 -9.27 -0.29
N ALA A 31 -15.34 -8.46 0.47
CA ALA A 31 -16.73 -8.13 0.16
C ALA A 31 -16.88 -7.18 -1.03
N HIS A 32 -15.80 -6.58 -1.52
CA HIS A 32 -15.80 -5.61 -2.62
C HIS A 32 -14.89 -6.07 -3.76
N GLY A 33 -15.41 -6.03 -4.99
CA GLY A 33 -14.60 -6.27 -6.18
C GLY A 33 -13.53 -5.19 -6.35
N PHE A 34 -12.38 -5.57 -6.91
CA PHE A 34 -11.29 -4.66 -7.22
C PHE A 34 -10.71 -4.96 -8.62
N PRO A 35 -10.12 -3.97 -9.31
CA PRO A 35 -9.52 -4.20 -10.62
C PRO A 35 -8.35 -5.19 -10.50
N GLN A 36 -8.27 -6.13 -11.43
CA GLN A 36 -7.17 -7.08 -11.52
C GLN A 36 -6.45 -6.97 -12.87
N GLY A 37 -5.15 -7.21 -12.89
CA GLY A 37 -4.35 -7.20 -14.11
C GLY A 37 -2.86 -6.97 -13.88
N LYS A 38 -2.10 -7.04 -14.98
CA LYS A 38 -0.64 -6.89 -14.93
C LYS A 38 -0.23 -5.47 -14.57
N THR A 39 0.76 -5.36 -13.69
CA THR A 39 1.46 -4.12 -13.36
C THR A 39 2.93 -4.19 -13.77
N PRO A 40 3.59 -3.06 -14.10
CA PRO A 40 5.01 -3.06 -14.45
C PRO A 40 5.92 -3.64 -13.34
N GLU A 41 6.96 -4.37 -13.70
CA GLU A 41 7.92 -4.96 -12.75
C GLU A 41 8.61 -3.89 -11.90
N ARG A 42 9.13 -2.83 -12.55
CA ARG A 42 9.71 -1.67 -11.86
C ARG A 42 8.75 -1.05 -10.84
N PHE A 43 7.45 -1.03 -11.11
CA PHE A 43 6.47 -0.52 -10.16
C PHE A 43 6.38 -1.42 -8.92
N ARG A 44 6.34 -2.75 -9.10
CA ARG A 44 6.32 -3.72 -7.98
C ARG A 44 7.57 -3.58 -7.11
N ASP A 45 8.74 -3.43 -7.73
CA ASP A 45 10.01 -3.27 -7.01
C ASP A 45 10.04 -1.99 -6.16
N VAL A 46 9.61 -0.87 -6.74
CA VAL A 46 9.57 0.41 -6.04
C VAL A 46 8.49 0.38 -4.94
N LEU A 47 7.33 -0.21 -5.20
CA LEU A 47 6.28 -0.38 -4.20
C LEU A 47 6.77 -1.20 -3.01
N ALA A 48 7.46 -2.32 -3.26
CA ALA A 48 8.06 -3.15 -2.22
C ALA A 48 9.07 -2.36 -1.37
N ARG A 49 9.94 -1.55 -2.00
CA ARG A 49 10.87 -0.67 -1.30
C ARG A 49 10.14 0.35 -0.43
N LEU A 50 9.11 1.03 -0.95
CA LEU A 50 8.31 1.99 -0.17
C LEU A 50 7.65 1.32 1.04
N CYS A 51 7.05 0.14 0.87
CA CYS A 51 6.45 -0.62 1.97
C CYS A 51 7.49 -1.07 3.02
N ALA A 52 8.73 -1.27 2.61
CA ALA A 52 9.82 -1.64 3.51
C ALA A 52 10.43 -0.45 4.26
N THR A 53 10.56 0.72 3.62
CA THR A 53 11.38 1.84 4.15
C THR A 53 10.61 3.11 4.49
N GLU A 54 9.49 3.40 3.80
CA GLU A 54 8.75 4.68 3.89
C GLU A 54 7.43 4.53 4.65
N ARG A 55 7.48 3.78 5.76
CA ARG A 55 6.30 3.42 6.56
C ARG A 55 5.84 4.60 7.42
N VAL A 56 4.56 4.94 7.33
CA VAL A 56 3.90 5.99 8.13
C VAL A 56 2.65 5.43 8.82
N ALA A 57 2.08 6.20 9.75
CA ALA A 57 0.83 5.84 10.44
C ALA A 57 0.84 4.41 11.03
N ALA A 58 2.00 4.00 11.59
CA ALA A 58 2.15 2.66 12.14
C ALA A 58 1.20 2.44 13.34
N THR A 59 0.60 1.26 13.42
CA THR A 59 -0.33 0.85 14.47
C THR A 59 0.22 -0.34 15.24
N ARG A 60 -0.38 -0.65 16.40
CA ARG A 60 -0.04 -1.83 17.21
C ARG A 60 -0.77 -3.10 16.76
N GLY A 61 -1.65 -3.01 15.77
CA GLY A 61 -2.39 -4.13 15.20
C GLY A 61 -1.74 -4.65 13.91
N LEU A 62 -2.05 -5.88 13.55
CA LEU A 62 -1.68 -6.48 12.26
C LEU A 62 -2.95 -6.79 11.48
N HIS A 63 -3.10 -6.11 10.36
CA HIS A 63 -4.13 -6.37 9.38
C HIS A 63 -3.78 -7.62 8.57
N GLN A 64 -4.67 -8.61 8.58
CA GLN A 64 -4.53 -9.82 7.78
C GLN A 64 -5.24 -9.65 6.43
N CYS A 65 -4.59 -10.08 5.35
CA CYS A 65 -5.26 -10.17 4.05
C CYS A 65 -6.45 -11.14 4.12
N ASN A 66 -7.61 -10.71 3.61
CA ASN A 66 -8.80 -11.56 3.46
C ASN A 66 -9.23 -11.77 2.00
N LEU A 67 -8.49 -11.26 1.01
CA LEU A 67 -8.90 -11.22 -0.41
C LEU A 67 -8.99 -12.60 -1.09
N SER A 68 -8.66 -13.67 -0.37
CA SER A 68 -8.88 -15.05 -0.81
C SER A 68 -9.08 -15.97 0.41
N PRO A 69 -9.73 -17.14 0.26
CA PRO A 69 -9.83 -18.13 1.33
C PRO A 69 -8.48 -18.51 1.93
N ARG A 70 -7.47 -18.75 1.06
CA ARG A 70 -6.10 -19.07 1.48
C ARG A 70 -5.48 -18.00 2.39
N CYS A 71 -5.78 -16.72 2.15
CA CYS A 71 -5.28 -15.63 2.97
C CYS A 71 -6.08 -15.46 4.26
N ALA A 72 -7.41 -15.59 4.18
CA ALA A 72 -8.31 -15.48 5.33
C ALA A 72 -8.09 -16.59 6.37
N GLU A 73 -7.69 -17.79 5.92
CA GLU A 73 -7.42 -18.95 6.77
C GLU A 73 -5.97 -19.01 7.28
N ARG A 74 -5.11 -18.06 6.87
CA ARG A 74 -3.70 -18.06 7.26
C ARG A 74 -3.56 -17.73 8.77
N PRO A 75 -2.70 -18.44 9.52
CA PRO A 75 -2.42 -18.07 10.90
C PRO A 75 -1.87 -16.63 10.99
N PRO A 76 -2.09 -15.94 12.12
CA PRO A 76 -1.63 -14.57 12.31
C PRO A 76 -0.10 -14.45 12.42
N TRP A 77 0.60 -15.55 12.70
CA TRP A 77 2.05 -15.60 12.82
C TRP A 77 2.64 -16.76 12.00
N PRO A 78 3.72 -16.52 11.22
CA PRO A 78 4.30 -15.20 10.93
C PRO A 78 3.37 -14.33 10.06
N PRO A 79 3.42 -12.99 10.19
CA PRO A 79 2.65 -12.10 9.33
C PRO A 79 3.16 -12.14 7.89
N ILE A 80 2.38 -11.58 6.96
CA ILE A 80 2.87 -11.35 5.60
C ILE A 80 4.06 -10.40 5.68
N ALA A 81 5.13 -10.73 4.95
CA ALA A 81 6.33 -9.92 4.88
C ALA A 81 6.70 -9.61 3.43
N VAL A 82 7.49 -8.56 3.26
CA VAL A 82 8.23 -8.28 2.02
C VAL A 82 9.73 -8.30 2.32
N THR A 83 10.51 -8.88 1.42
CA THR A 83 11.97 -8.90 1.53
C THR A 83 12.58 -8.02 0.46
N VAL A 84 13.29 -6.99 0.88
CA VAL A 84 13.99 -6.04 0.01
C VAL A 84 15.45 -6.03 0.42
N GLU A 85 16.35 -6.31 -0.53
CA GLU A 85 17.82 -6.30 -0.31
C GLU A 85 18.25 -7.16 0.90
N GLY A 86 17.62 -8.33 1.07
CA GLY A 86 17.92 -9.27 2.15
C GLY A 86 17.34 -8.88 3.51
N ARG A 87 16.55 -7.81 3.61
CA ARG A 87 15.88 -7.37 4.83
C ARG A 87 14.39 -7.66 4.76
N GLU A 88 13.90 -8.46 5.70
CA GLU A 88 12.49 -8.79 5.84
C GLU A 88 11.77 -7.70 6.64
N THR A 89 10.62 -7.24 6.14
CA THR A 89 9.74 -6.28 6.81
C THR A 89 8.32 -6.84 6.89
N PHE A 90 7.77 -6.92 8.10
CA PHE A 90 6.38 -7.34 8.31
C PHE A 90 5.40 -6.26 7.89
N LEU A 91 4.38 -6.67 7.14
CA LEU A 91 3.31 -5.83 6.62
C LEU A 91 2.06 -5.92 7.51
N GLY A 92 1.12 -5.02 7.25
CA GLY A 92 -0.21 -5.00 7.85
C GLY A 92 -0.31 -4.10 9.06
N SER A 93 0.74 -3.35 9.38
CA SER A 93 0.77 -2.48 10.56
C SER A 93 1.05 -1.03 10.22
N ALA A 94 1.23 -0.65 8.95
CA ALA A 94 1.50 0.73 8.57
C ALA A 94 0.85 1.08 7.23
N GLU A 95 1.06 2.32 6.82
CA GLU A 95 0.70 2.84 5.52
C GLU A 95 1.94 3.39 4.81
N ILE A 96 1.80 3.66 3.51
CA ILE A 96 2.77 4.41 2.72
C ILE A 96 2.11 5.65 2.14
N ARG A 97 2.94 6.59 1.66
CA ARG A 97 2.50 7.74 0.88
C ARG A 97 3.25 7.76 -0.45
N ALA A 98 2.52 7.86 -1.55
CA ALA A 98 3.07 8.19 -2.86
C ALA A 98 2.53 9.56 -3.29
N SER A 99 3.30 10.35 -4.03
CA SER A 99 2.86 11.69 -4.41
C SER A 99 3.23 11.99 -5.86
N ALA A 100 2.28 12.54 -6.61
CA ALA A 100 2.50 13.05 -7.95
C ALA A 100 1.51 14.18 -8.23
N ASP A 101 1.97 15.19 -8.96
CA ASP A 101 1.13 16.24 -9.53
C ASP A 101 0.21 16.95 -8.49
N GLY A 102 0.73 17.15 -7.28
CA GLY A 102 0.03 17.82 -6.17
C GLY A 102 -0.94 16.93 -5.37
N VAL A 103 -1.11 15.67 -5.75
CA VAL A 103 -1.96 14.68 -5.07
C VAL A 103 -1.10 13.72 -4.25
N VAL A 104 -1.57 13.38 -3.05
CA VAL A 104 -0.99 12.33 -2.20
C VAL A 104 -1.89 11.11 -2.26
N TYR A 105 -1.30 9.92 -2.35
CA TYR A 105 -2.00 8.65 -2.28
C TYR A 105 -1.60 7.92 -1.01
N ALA A 106 -2.58 7.59 -0.19
CA ALA A 106 -2.44 6.84 1.04
C ALA A 106 -2.85 5.38 0.80
N ALA A 107 -1.93 4.46 1.04
CA ALA A 107 -2.16 3.02 0.89
C ALA A 107 -1.68 2.25 2.12
N PRO A 108 -2.39 1.19 2.54
CA PRO A 108 -1.86 0.27 3.54
C PRO A 108 -0.58 -0.38 3.01
N ASP A 109 0.39 -0.68 3.89
CA ASP A 109 1.64 -1.34 3.48
C ASP A 109 1.40 -2.77 2.94
N LEU A 110 0.22 -3.36 3.20
CA LEU A 110 -0.22 -4.62 2.60
C LEU A 110 -0.49 -4.52 1.08
N ILE A 111 -0.55 -3.33 0.50
CA ILE A 111 -0.81 -3.14 -0.94
C ILE A 111 0.16 -3.92 -1.83
N VAL A 112 1.43 -4.05 -1.43
CA VAL A 112 2.42 -4.83 -2.19
C VAL A 112 2.03 -6.31 -2.25
N HIS A 113 1.46 -6.85 -1.18
CA HIS A 113 0.93 -8.22 -1.17
C HIS A 113 -0.30 -8.34 -2.07
N TYR A 114 -1.20 -7.36 -2.08
CA TYR A 114 -2.36 -7.37 -2.98
C TYR A 114 -1.96 -7.36 -4.45
N VAL A 115 -0.99 -6.52 -4.82
CA VAL A 115 -0.45 -6.45 -6.19
C VAL A 115 0.26 -7.76 -6.58
N ASN A 116 0.94 -8.40 -5.63
CA ASN A 116 1.76 -9.59 -5.92
C ASN A 116 0.96 -10.89 -5.95
N GLU A 117 0.04 -11.08 -5.00
CA GLU A 117 -0.66 -12.35 -4.77
C GLU A 117 -2.12 -12.35 -5.23
N HIS A 118 -2.72 -11.17 -5.42
CA HIS A 118 -4.12 -11.03 -5.82
C HIS A 118 -4.30 -10.36 -7.18
N ASP A 119 -3.21 -10.12 -7.90
CA ASP A 119 -3.19 -9.39 -9.19
C ASP A 119 -3.94 -8.05 -9.14
N TYR A 120 -4.07 -7.44 -7.95
CA TYR A 120 -4.70 -6.15 -7.81
C TYR A 120 -3.97 -5.14 -8.71
N ARG A 121 -4.74 -4.45 -9.56
CA ARG A 121 -4.27 -3.43 -10.49
C ARG A 121 -4.66 -2.06 -9.95
N PRO A 122 -3.75 -1.34 -9.28
CA PRO A 122 -4.03 -0.02 -8.75
C PRO A 122 -4.32 0.99 -9.87
N PRO A 123 -4.94 2.14 -9.56
CA PRO A 123 -5.09 3.24 -10.50
C PRO A 123 -3.76 3.65 -11.14
N ASP A 124 -3.78 3.99 -12.44
CA ASP A 124 -2.57 4.33 -13.18
C ASP A 124 -1.84 5.56 -12.60
N GLU A 125 -2.58 6.48 -11.98
CA GLU A 125 -2.03 7.65 -11.31
C GLU A 125 -1.25 7.32 -10.04
N PHE A 126 -1.69 6.31 -9.29
CA PHE A 126 -0.93 5.75 -8.17
C PHE A 126 0.35 5.07 -8.67
N VAL A 127 0.26 4.29 -9.75
CA VAL A 127 1.43 3.64 -10.36
C VAL A 127 2.48 4.67 -10.76
N ARG A 128 2.07 5.76 -11.41
CA ARG A 128 2.97 6.89 -11.74
C ARG A 128 3.56 7.55 -10.49
N ALA A 129 2.76 7.78 -9.46
CA ALA A 129 3.22 8.37 -8.21
C ALA A 129 4.29 7.52 -7.51
N VAL A 130 4.06 6.20 -7.42
CA VAL A 130 5.04 5.26 -6.86
C VAL A 130 6.34 5.28 -7.66
N LEU A 131 6.27 5.22 -8.99
CA LEU A 131 7.47 5.27 -9.83
C LEU A 131 8.27 6.57 -9.67
N ARG A 132 7.59 7.71 -9.47
CA ARG A 132 8.26 9.01 -9.20
C ARG A 132 8.91 9.08 -7.82
N SER A 133 8.37 8.39 -6.82
CA SER A 133 9.00 8.33 -5.48
C SER A 133 10.41 7.73 -5.52
N ALA A 134 10.72 6.86 -6.48
CA ALA A 134 12.07 6.34 -6.68
C ALA A 134 13.06 7.36 -7.26
N GLU A 135 12.55 8.42 -7.92
CA GLU A 135 13.37 9.46 -8.55
C GLU A 135 13.70 10.59 -7.56
N HIS A 136 12.90 10.74 -6.51
CA HIS A 136 13.07 11.75 -5.46
C HIS A 136 12.91 11.11 -4.07
N PRO A 137 13.86 10.28 -3.62
CA PRO A 137 13.80 9.66 -2.31
C PRO A 137 13.76 10.75 -1.23
N ARG A 138 12.84 10.62 -0.26
CA ARG A 138 12.86 11.48 0.91
C ARG A 138 14.15 11.17 1.68
N LEU A 139 14.94 12.21 1.97
CA LEU A 139 16.11 12.07 2.83
C LEU A 139 15.62 11.54 4.18
N ALA A 140 16.16 10.40 4.61
CA ALA A 140 15.92 9.86 5.94
C ALA A 140 16.27 10.95 6.96
N THR A 141 15.26 11.41 7.71
CA THR A 141 15.43 12.40 8.79
C THR A 141 15.75 11.68 10.09
#